data_AF-A0A959T676-F1
#
_entry.id   AF-A0A959T676-F1
#
_cell.length_a   1.000
_cell.length_b   1.000
_cell.length_c   1.000
_cell.angle_alpha   90.00
_cell.angle_beta   90.00
_cell.angle_gamma   90.00
#
_symmetry.space_group_name_H-M   'P 1'
#
loop_
_entity.id
_entity.type
_entity.pdbx_description
1 polymer ?
#
loop_
_entity_poly.entity_id
_entity_poly.type
_entity_poly.pdbx_seq_one_letter_code
_entity_poly.pdbx_strand_id
1 'polypeptide(L)'
;MREDAVGITHESADGSIDMGTYVDNSFGAFVQPHTNDPLNFTTNNGLAQMTLLQNGNLGVGTATPAGRLHVNGQVVMNANGADWTQLNDLNGNPNGI
;
A
#
# COMPACT_ATOMS: atom_id res chain seq x y z
N MET A 1 -6.12 -16.76 11.93
CA MET A 1 -7.48 -16.23 11.65
C MET A 1 -8.11 -15.86 12.98
N ARG A 2 -8.77 -14.70 13.10
CA ARG A 2 -9.62 -14.43 14.28
C ARG A 2 -10.86 -15.32 14.18
N GLU A 3 -11.39 -15.77 15.32
CA GLU A 3 -12.38 -16.87 15.37
C GLU A 3 -13.69 -16.60 14.60
N ASP A 4 -13.97 -15.35 14.21
CA ASP A 4 -15.21 -14.95 13.52
C ASP A 4 -15.06 -14.61 12.02
N ALA A 5 -13.87 -14.79 11.44
CA ALA A 5 -13.59 -14.40 10.06
C ALA A 5 -13.82 -15.54 9.05
N VAL A 6 -14.50 -15.25 7.92
CA VAL A 6 -14.67 -16.20 6.80
C VAL A 6 -13.82 -15.73 5.61
N GLY A 7 -13.00 -16.62 5.02
CA GLY A 7 -12.07 -16.23 3.96
C GLY A 7 -11.33 -17.37 3.24
N ILE A 8 -10.41 -16.99 2.35
CA ILE A 8 -9.50 -17.88 1.62
C ILE A 8 -8.06 -17.51 2.00
N THR A 9 -7.21 -18.52 2.18
CA THR A 9 -5.76 -18.35 2.39
C THR A 9 -4.99 -19.02 1.27
N HIS A 10 -3.94 -18.33 0.82
CA HIS A 10 -2.93 -18.82 -0.11
C HIS A 10 -1.60 -18.92 0.64
N GLU A 11 -0.89 -20.02 0.44
CA GLU A 11 0.39 -20.31 1.09
C GLU A 11 1.44 -20.63 0.02
N SER A 12 2.68 -20.18 0.23
CA SER A 12 3.81 -20.55 -0.63
C SER A 12 4.10 -22.05 -0.54
N ALA A 13 4.74 -22.61 -1.56
CA ALA A 13 4.99 -24.06 -1.60
C ALA A 13 5.84 -24.58 -0.43
N ASP A 14 6.64 -23.71 0.18
CA ASP A 14 7.49 -23.99 1.34
C ASP A 14 6.88 -23.56 2.69
N GLY A 15 5.66 -23.00 2.69
CA GLY A 15 4.97 -22.53 3.89
C GLY A 15 5.58 -21.29 4.54
N SER A 16 6.55 -20.63 3.90
CA SER A 16 7.21 -19.46 4.48
C SER A 16 6.40 -18.17 4.37
N ILE A 17 5.44 -18.10 3.45
CA ILE A 17 4.61 -16.90 3.21
C ILE A 17 3.16 -17.34 3.08
N ASP A 18 2.26 -16.69 3.82
CA ASP A 18 0.83 -16.86 3.66
C ASP A 18 0.10 -15.51 3.56
N MET A 19 -0.99 -15.51 2.81
CA MET A 19 -1.86 -14.35 2.61
C MET A 19 -3.31 -14.79 2.60
N GLY A 20 -4.20 -13.98 3.17
CA GLY A 20 -5.62 -14.24 3.15
C GLY A 20 -6.46 -13.08 2.61
N THR A 21 -7.62 -13.43 2.09
CA THR A 21 -8.75 -12.53 1.98
C THR A 21 -9.86 -13.03 2.89
N TYR A 22 -10.41 -12.16 3.74
CA TYR A 22 -11.49 -12.56 4.65
C TYR A 22 -12.42 -11.40 4.98
N VAL A 23 -13.64 -11.73 5.39
CA VAL A 23 -14.65 -10.78 5.87
C VAL A 23 -14.88 -10.99 7.36
N ASP A 24 -15.08 -9.87 8.06
CA ASP A 24 -15.34 -9.78 9.49
C ASP A 24 -16.47 -8.75 9.71
N ASN A 25 -17.46 -9.10 10.52
CA ASN A 25 -18.64 -8.24 10.74
C ASN A 25 -18.34 -6.98 11.58
N SER A 26 -17.23 -6.96 12.31
CA SER A 26 -16.82 -5.83 13.16
C SER A 26 -15.86 -4.88 12.44
N PHE A 27 -15.01 -5.41 11.54
CA PHE A 27 -13.90 -4.65 10.96
C PHE A 27 -13.92 -4.58 9.41
N GLY A 28 -14.76 -5.35 8.73
CA GLY A 28 -14.97 -5.28 7.28
C GLY A 28 -14.24 -6.37 6.48
N ALA A 29 -13.88 -6.07 5.24
CA ALA A 29 -13.20 -7.01 4.34
C ALA A 29 -11.70 -6.70 4.25
N PHE A 30 -10.88 -7.75 4.21
CA PHE A 30 -9.42 -7.67 4.30
C PHE A 30 -8.74 -8.40 3.16
N VAL A 31 -7.56 -7.89 2.79
CA VAL A 31 -6.53 -8.58 2.01
C VAL A 31 -5.21 -8.34 2.75
N GLN A 32 -4.58 -9.38 3.28
CA GLN A 32 -3.38 -9.22 4.11
C GLN A 32 -2.43 -10.43 4.04
N PRO A 33 -1.12 -10.22 4.04
CA PRO A 33 -0.15 -11.23 4.46
C PRO A 33 -0.34 -11.58 5.95
N HIS A 34 -0.14 -12.83 6.37
CA HIS A 34 -0.03 -13.16 7.81
C HIS A 34 1.42 -13.38 8.27
N THR A 35 2.39 -13.28 7.35
CA THR A 35 3.82 -13.24 7.64
C THR A 35 4.38 -11.82 7.62
N ASN A 36 5.67 -11.67 7.95
CA ASN A 36 6.38 -10.39 7.88
C ASN A 36 6.87 -10.05 6.46
N ASP A 37 5.99 -10.27 5.48
CA ASP A 37 6.26 -10.00 4.07
C ASP A 37 5.42 -8.83 3.59
N PRO A 38 5.90 -8.06 2.61
CA PRO A 38 5.13 -6.96 2.04
C PRO A 38 3.91 -7.45 1.26
N LEU A 39 2.84 -6.67 1.28
CA LEU A 39 1.75 -6.81 0.31
C LEU A 39 2.14 -6.05 -0.96
N ASN A 40 2.42 -6.79 -2.03
CA ASN A 40 2.84 -6.24 -3.32
C ASN A 40 1.73 -6.31 -4.37
N PHE A 41 1.59 -5.23 -5.13
CA PHE A 41 0.75 -5.17 -6.32
C PHE A 41 1.66 -5.10 -7.55
N THR A 42 1.52 -6.07 -8.44
CA THR A 42 2.34 -6.25 -9.65
C THR A 42 1.45 -6.45 -10.87
N THR A 43 1.94 -6.09 -12.05
CA THR A 43 1.35 -6.50 -13.33
C THR A 43 2.42 -7.11 -14.23
N ASN A 44 2.00 -8.05 -15.09
CA ASN A 44 2.86 -8.67 -16.11
C ASN A 44 4.19 -9.25 -15.56
N ASN A 45 4.16 -9.90 -14.39
CA ASN A 45 5.35 -10.48 -13.75
C ASN A 45 6.51 -9.47 -13.54
N GLY A 46 6.21 -8.18 -13.46
CA GLY A 46 7.18 -7.13 -13.22
C GLY A 46 7.50 -6.92 -11.74
N LEU A 47 8.32 -5.89 -11.47
CA LEU A 47 8.55 -5.39 -10.11
C LEU A 47 7.25 -4.83 -9.50
N ALA A 48 7.17 -4.82 -8.17
CA ALA A 48 6.05 -4.25 -7.43
C ALA A 48 5.88 -2.76 -7.77
N GLN A 49 4.69 -2.41 -8.26
CA GLN A 49 4.32 -1.01 -8.52
C GLN A 49 3.78 -0.34 -7.27
N MET A 50 3.18 -1.12 -6.37
CA MET A 50 2.82 -0.68 -5.03
C MET A 50 3.23 -1.73 -4.00
N THR A 51 3.77 -1.28 -2.88
CA THR A 51 4.27 -2.12 -1.80
C THR A 51 3.80 -1.58 -0.46
N LEU A 52 3.02 -2.35 0.29
CA LEU A 52 2.70 -2.04 1.68
C LEU A 52 3.56 -2.91 2.61
N LEU A 53 4.44 -2.27 3.37
CA LEU A 53 5.26 -2.94 4.37
C LEU A 53 4.46 -3.24 5.65
N GLN A 54 4.91 -4.23 6.43
CA GLN A 54 4.31 -4.58 7.72
C GLN A 54 4.25 -3.40 8.70
N ASN A 55 5.21 -2.47 8.61
CA ASN A 55 5.24 -1.25 9.43
C ASN A 55 4.21 -0.19 8.99
N GLY A 56 3.37 -0.47 8.00
CA GLY A 56 2.31 0.41 7.51
C GLY A 56 2.76 1.45 6.48
N ASN A 57 4.02 1.39 6.02
CA ASN A 57 4.51 2.29 4.98
C ASN A 57 4.09 1.78 3.59
N LEU A 58 3.43 2.65 2.82
CA LEU A 58 3.04 2.40 1.44
C LEU A 58 4.05 3.05 0.48
N GLY A 59 4.68 2.22 -0.36
CA GLY A 59 5.49 2.63 -1.50
C GLY A 59 4.70 2.57 -2.80
N VAL A 60 4.87 3.58 -3.66
CA VAL A 60 4.44 3.56 -5.06
C VAL A 60 5.67 3.75 -5.93
N GLY A 61 5.98 2.78 -6.79
CA GLY A 61 7.23 2.74 -7.57
C GLY A 61 8.49 2.48 -6.74
N THR A 62 8.35 2.06 -5.47
CA THR A 62 9.46 1.72 -4.57
C THR A 62 9.08 0.63 -3.58
N ALA A 63 9.97 -0.34 -3.39
CA ALA A 63 9.81 -1.41 -2.40
C ALA A 63 10.32 -1.01 -1.00
N THR A 64 11.02 0.12 -0.88
CA THR A 64 11.63 0.62 0.36
C THR A 64 11.11 2.01 0.72
N PRO A 65 9.81 2.15 1.05
CA PRO A 65 9.25 3.43 1.44
C PRO A 65 9.93 4.01 2.69
N ALA A 66 10.42 5.25 2.59
CA ALA A 66 11.13 5.96 3.67
C ALA A 66 10.18 6.63 4.68
N GLY A 67 8.87 6.58 4.43
CA GLY A 67 7.83 7.13 5.29
C GLY A 67 6.48 6.49 5.00
N ARG A 68 5.41 6.94 5.68
CA ARG A 68 4.08 6.31 5.60
C ARG A 68 3.53 6.19 4.19
N LEU A 69 3.82 7.18 3.33
CA LEU A 69 3.58 7.14 1.91
C LEU A 69 4.85 7.65 1.20
N HIS A 70 5.43 6.84 0.31
CA HIS A 70 6.58 7.21 -0.51
C HIS A 70 6.26 6.91 -1.98
N VAL A 71 6.10 7.95 -2.80
CA VAL A 71 5.97 7.82 -4.25
C VAL A 71 7.34 8.10 -4.88
N ASN A 72 7.93 7.10 -5.52
CA ASN A 72 9.15 7.24 -6.31
C ASN A 72 8.75 7.53 -7.76
N GLY A 73 8.45 8.80 -8.05
CA GLY A 73 7.99 9.25 -9.36
C GLY A 73 7.18 10.54 -9.27
N GLN A 74 6.55 10.92 -10.38
CA GLN A 74 5.67 12.09 -10.44
C GLN A 74 4.27 11.75 -9.90
N VAL A 75 3.70 12.66 -9.10
CA VAL A 75 2.30 12.58 -8.66
C VAL A 75 1.50 13.61 -9.46
N VAL A 76 0.46 13.15 -10.16
CA VAL A 76 -0.48 14.05 -10.85
C VAL A 76 -1.68 14.27 -9.95
N MET A 77 -1.92 15.52 -9.56
CA MET A 77 -3.09 15.93 -8.76
C MET A 77 -3.98 16.81 -9.63
N ASN A 78 -5.18 16.33 -9.94
CA ASN A 78 -6.18 17.13 -10.65
C ASN A 78 -7.08 17.83 -9.61
N ALA A 79 -6.90 19.13 -9.41
CA ALA A 79 -7.76 19.93 -8.55
C ALA A 79 -8.91 20.55 -9.38
N ASN A 80 -10.16 20.33 -8.96
CA ASN A 80 -11.33 20.91 -9.61
C ASN A 80 -11.75 22.19 -8.87
N GLY A 81 -11.13 23.32 -9.24
CA GLY A 81 -11.49 24.66 -8.75
C GLY A 81 -10.75 25.08 -7.48
N ALA A 82 -10.09 26.25 -7.54
CA ALA A 82 -9.53 27.10 -6.46
C ALA A 82 -8.97 26.46 -5.17
N ASP A 83 -8.64 25.17 -5.17
CA ASP A 83 -8.07 24.48 -4.03
C ASP A 83 -6.56 24.59 -4.13
N TRP A 84 -6.01 25.38 -3.21
CA TRP A 84 -4.60 25.46 -2.88
C TRP A 84 -4.03 24.06 -2.69
N THR A 85 -3.50 23.46 -3.77
CA THR A 85 -2.71 22.25 -3.70
C THR A 85 -1.41 22.61 -3.01
N GLN A 86 -1.41 22.64 -1.68
CA GLN A 86 -0.20 22.70 -0.87
C GLN A 86 0.51 21.36 -0.98
N LEU A 87 1.11 21.11 -2.14
CA LEU A 87 2.27 20.26 -2.22
C LEU A 87 3.39 21.08 -1.60
N ASN A 88 3.69 20.81 -0.34
CA ASN A 88 4.91 21.32 0.27
C ASN A 88 6.08 20.65 -0.46
N ASP A 89 6.66 21.34 -1.45
CA ASP A 89 7.96 20.94 -1.96
C ASP A 89 8.98 20.98 -0.81
N LEU A 90 10.12 20.28 -0.94
CA LEU A 90 11.17 20.30 0.09
C LEU A 90 11.73 21.71 0.38
N ASN A 91 11.28 22.72 -0.37
CA ASN A 91 11.69 24.11 -0.23
C ASN A 91 10.67 24.96 0.54
N GLY A 92 9.58 24.38 1.04
CA GLY A 92 8.63 25.11 1.87
C GLY A 92 7.96 26.27 1.12
N ASN A 93 7.82 26.19 -0.21
CA ASN A 93 7.22 27.26 -0.98
C ASN A 93 5.70 27.04 -1.11
N PRO A 94 4.86 27.80 -0.38
CA PRO A 94 3.40 27.70 -0.51
C PRO A 94 2.85 28.28 -1.82
N ASN A 95 3.70 28.86 -2.68
CA ASN A 95 3.30 29.55 -3.91
C ASN A 95 4.15 29.11 -5.12
N GLY A 96 3.77 28.04 -5.82
CA GLY A 96 4.45 27.69 -7.08
C GLY A 96 3.83 26.56 -7.86
N ILE A 97 3.06 26.91 -8.89
CA ILE A 97 3.06 26.23 -10.21
C ILE A 97 4.18 26.86 -11.03
#